data_AF-A0A662CMG4-F1
#
_entry.id   AF-A0A662CMG4-F1
#
_cell.length_a   1.000
_cell.length_b   1.000
_cell.length_c   1.000
_cell.angle_alpha   90.00
_cell.angle_beta   90.00
_cell.angle_gamma   90.00
#
_symmetry.space_group_name_H-M   'P 1'
#
loop_
_entity.id
_entity.type
_entity.pdbx_description
1 polymer ?
#
loop_
_entity_poly.entity_id
_entity_poly.type
_entity_poly.pdbx_seq_one_letter_code
_entity_poly.pdbx_strand_id
1 'polypeptide(L)'
;MLYRNDEIYKLTMADLAKLKKKFPKFPIRLVYPQNRIKKSRSKHNTRPDKPNSISFPMSATVKTKTGTESWRYAENKITGTDGRTIWSPYNLILRGTRLLLDTDIELVYWLQYCCPFLEGGDNFNGKVSKCIFEDLVGDAFKKAKKEEALADVKALIYSTKLGLGEDRLRKIAKAYFITDVDELSLPQVKLAVESVINTDKREGISKFLKLVDAKQALDVRASLQQAVDEKIIIYTVPKKTWAWVTEHGKKNLPFAEIGASKDPYEALYAYYLGNRKFAQEIAAALKGQSFVPAEGAEEPVLDATPE
;
A
#
# COMPACT_ATOMS: atom_id res chain seq x y z
N MET A 1 14.15 -11.48 -34.18
CA MET A 1 13.39 -12.65 -34.62
C MET A 1 13.57 -13.78 -33.63
N LEU A 2 12.45 -14.32 -33.17
CA LEU A 2 12.37 -15.43 -32.23
C LEU A 2 12.28 -16.76 -32.98
N TYR A 3 12.93 -17.79 -32.45
CA TYR A 3 12.88 -19.14 -33.00
C TYR A 3 12.64 -20.17 -31.89
N ARG A 4 11.92 -21.23 -32.24
CA ARG A 4 11.63 -22.40 -31.41
C ARG A 4 12.00 -23.65 -32.20
N ASN A 5 12.85 -24.50 -31.64
CA ASN A 5 13.41 -25.68 -32.29
C ASN A 5 13.99 -25.37 -33.69
N ASP A 6 14.74 -24.26 -33.78
CA ASP A 6 15.36 -23.73 -34.99
C ASP A 6 14.42 -23.20 -36.09
N GLU A 7 13.10 -23.26 -35.88
CA GLU A 7 12.07 -22.68 -36.76
C GLU A 7 11.66 -21.27 -36.30
N ILE A 8 11.31 -20.40 -37.25
CA ILE A 8 10.84 -19.04 -36.93
C ILE A 8 9.53 -19.14 -36.14
N TYR A 9 9.50 -18.53 -34.97
CA TYR A 9 8.34 -18.52 -34.09
C TYR A 9 7.74 -17.12 -34.01
N LYS A 10 6.47 -16.99 -34.42
CA LYS A 10 5.69 -15.77 -34.22
C LYS A 10 4.86 -15.92 -32.95
N LEU A 11 4.88 -14.90 -32.09
CA LEU A 11 4.11 -14.91 -30.85
C LEU A 11 2.62 -15.09 -31.15
N THR A 12 1.99 -16.02 -30.43
CA THR A 12 0.55 -16.26 -30.53
C THR A 12 -0.24 -15.22 -29.73
N MET A 13 -1.55 -15.11 -29.95
CA MET A 13 -2.42 -14.25 -29.13
C MET A 13 -2.36 -14.62 -27.63
N ALA A 14 -2.17 -15.91 -27.31
CA ALA A 14 -2.01 -16.38 -25.94
C ALA A 14 -0.69 -15.90 -25.32
N ASP A 15 0.41 -15.94 -26.08
CA ASP A 15 1.71 -15.41 -25.63
C ASP A 15 1.63 -13.91 -25.35
N LEU A 16 0.98 -13.16 -26.25
CA LEU A 16 0.78 -11.73 -26.10
C LEU A 16 -0.10 -11.40 -24.90
N ALA A 17 -1.19 -12.15 -24.67
CA ALA A 17 -2.03 -11.99 -23.49
C ALA A 17 -1.27 -12.25 -22.19
N LYS A 18 -0.44 -13.30 -22.17
CA LYS A 18 0.43 -13.64 -21.03
C LYS A 18 1.43 -12.53 -20.72
N LEU A 19 2.06 -11.97 -21.76
CA LEU A 19 2.95 -10.82 -21.62
C LEU A 19 2.21 -9.58 -21.13
N LYS A 20 1.07 -9.22 -21.73
CA LYS A 20 0.27 -8.04 -21.34
C LYS A 20 -0.25 -8.13 -19.91
N LYS A 21 -0.52 -9.34 -19.40
CA LYS A 21 -0.87 -9.54 -17.99
C LYS A 21 0.28 -9.13 -17.05
N LYS A 22 1.54 -9.36 -17.47
CA LYS A 22 2.73 -9.06 -16.65
C LYS A 22 3.28 -7.66 -16.89
N PHE A 23 3.22 -7.19 -18.12
CA PHE A 23 3.68 -5.88 -18.59
C PHE A 23 2.51 -5.18 -19.31
N PRO A 24 1.56 -4.61 -18.55
CA PRO A 24 0.35 -4.03 -19.13
C PRO A 24 0.62 -2.74 -19.90
N LYS A 25 1.76 -2.08 -19.66
CA LYS A 25 2.16 -0.82 -20.29
C LYS A 25 3.60 -0.88 -20.75
N PHE A 26 3.85 -0.34 -21.93
CA PHE A 26 5.18 -0.04 -22.46
C PHE A 26 5.40 1.49 -22.45
N PRO A 27 6.65 1.97 -22.38
CA PRO A 27 7.89 1.18 -22.38
C PRO A 27 8.23 0.56 -21.02
N ILE A 28 8.94 -0.58 -21.05
CA ILE A 28 9.51 -1.22 -19.85
C ILE A 28 11.03 -1.06 -19.85
N ARG A 29 11.64 -1.05 -18.66
CA ARG A 29 13.09 -0.87 -18.55
C ARG A 29 13.76 -2.12 -18.02
N LEU A 30 14.74 -2.62 -18.76
CA LEU A 30 15.62 -3.70 -18.31
C LEU A 30 16.80 -3.11 -17.53
N VAL A 31 16.95 -3.50 -16.27
CA VAL A 31 18.02 -3.01 -15.36
C VAL A 31 18.69 -4.14 -14.60
N TYR A 32 19.85 -3.87 -13.99
CA TYR A 32 20.38 -4.74 -12.94
C TYR A 32 19.51 -4.63 -11.67
N PRO A 33 19.19 -5.75 -11.01
CA PRO A 33 18.55 -5.69 -9.70
C PRO A 33 19.48 -5.00 -8.69
N GLN A 34 18.87 -4.30 -7.75
CA GLN A 34 19.58 -3.43 -6.81
C GLN A 34 20.62 -4.17 -5.95
N ASN A 35 20.38 -5.46 -5.67
CA ASN A 35 21.33 -6.32 -4.96
C ASN A 35 22.62 -6.63 -5.73
N ARG A 36 22.64 -6.44 -7.06
CA ARG A 36 23.85 -6.58 -7.89
C ARG A 36 24.63 -5.26 -8.03
N ILE A 37 24.04 -4.14 -7.60
CA ILE A 37 24.68 -2.82 -7.62
C ILE A 37 25.41 -2.64 -6.30
N LYS A 38 26.75 -2.62 -6.32
CA LYS A 38 27.56 -2.41 -5.12
C LYS A 38 28.02 -0.96 -5.05
N LYS A 39 28.05 -0.38 -3.85
CA LYS A 39 28.74 0.91 -3.64
C LYS A 39 30.22 0.72 -3.98
N SER A 40 30.82 1.69 -4.67
CA SER A 40 32.22 1.59 -5.00
C SER A 40 33.06 1.50 -3.74
N ARG A 41 34.05 0.62 -3.73
CA ARG A 41 35.01 0.51 -2.61
C ARG A 41 36.02 1.66 -2.60
N SER A 42 36.14 2.39 -3.71
CA SER A 42 37.01 3.56 -3.81
C SER A 42 36.32 4.79 -3.22
N LYS A 43 36.98 5.47 -2.27
CA LYS A 43 36.50 6.74 -1.68
C LYS A 43 36.40 7.88 -2.70
N HIS A 44 37.10 7.77 -3.83
CA HIS A 44 37.13 8.80 -4.89
C HIS A 44 36.12 8.54 -6.02
N ASN A 45 35.51 7.34 -6.07
CA ASN A 45 34.52 7.01 -7.09
C ASN A 45 33.10 7.16 -6.54
N THR A 46 32.40 8.20 -6.98
CA THR A 46 30.99 8.46 -6.62
C THR A 46 30.00 7.59 -7.39
N ARG A 47 30.44 6.87 -8.44
CA ARG A 47 29.58 5.99 -9.23
C ARG A 47 29.52 4.59 -8.63
N PRO A 48 28.36 3.93 -8.60
CA PRO A 48 28.25 2.56 -8.11
C PRO A 48 29.00 1.58 -9.01
N ASP A 49 29.61 0.56 -8.41
CA ASP A 49 30.24 -0.57 -9.12
C ASP A 49 29.12 -1.46 -9.68
N LYS A 50 28.94 -1.40 -11.00
CA LYS A 50 28.03 -2.27 -11.76
C LYS A 50 28.74 -2.77 -13.03
N PRO A 51 28.38 -3.96 -13.56
CA PRO A 51 28.96 -4.40 -14.82
C PRO A 51 28.58 -3.44 -15.96
N ASN A 52 29.52 -3.18 -16.88
CA ASN A 52 29.33 -2.21 -17.96
C ASN A 52 28.29 -2.63 -19.02
N SER A 53 28.00 -3.93 -19.12
CA SER A 53 27.08 -4.50 -20.12
C SER A 53 26.32 -5.72 -19.61
N ILE A 54 25.06 -5.84 -20.00
CA ILE A 54 24.22 -7.02 -19.75
C ILE A 54 24.31 -7.93 -20.96
N SER A 55 25.09 -9.01 -20.89
CA SER A 55 25.12 -10.03 -21.95
C SER A 55 24.10 -11.14 -21.70
N PHE A 56 23.41 -11.61 -22.74
CA PHE A 56 22.67 -12.86 -22.71
C PHE A 56 23.15 -13.77 -23.84
N PRO A 57 23.08 -15.09 -23.68
CA PRO A 57 23.50 -16.04 -24.70
C PRO A 57 22.62 -16.04 -25.95
N MET A 58 21.43 -15.42 -25.89
CA MET A 58 20.42 -15.36 -26.97
C MET A 58 19.98 -16.71 -27.53
N SER A 59 20.38 -17.80 -26.88
CA SER A 59 19.89 -19.17 -27.06
C SER A 59 19.76 -19.83 -25.69
N ALA A 60 18.70 -20.60 -25.51
CA ALA A 60 18.41 -21.28 -24.26
C ALA A 60 17.60 -22.55 -24.52
N THR A 61 17.84 -23.57 -23.70
CA THR A 61 17.02 -24.77 -23.67
C THR A 61 16.03 -24.65 -22.51
N VAL A 62 14.73 -24.72 -22.81
CA VAL A 62 13.64 -24.53 -21.86
C VAL A 62 12.94 -25.86 -21.64
N LYS A 63 12.84 -26.32 -20.40
CA LYS A 63 11.99 -27.47 -20.06
C LYS A 63 10.54 -27.02 -19.95
N THR A 64 9.67 -27.84 -20.50
CA THR A 64 8.22 -27.70 -20.49
C THR A 64 7.61 -29.00 -19.99
N LYS A 65 6.30 -28.96 -19.67
CA LYS A 65 5.55 -30.15 -19.27
C LYS A 65 5.57 -31.29 -20.30
N THR A 66 5.74 -30.95 -21.59
CA THR A 66 5.70 -31.90 -22.72
C THR A 66 7.08 -32.30 -23.22
N GLY A 67 8.16 -31.76 -22.65
CA GLY A 67 9.53 -32.07 -23.06
C GLY A 67 10.46 -30.86 -23.01
N THR A 68 11.54 -30.93 -23.79
CA THR A 68 12.57 -29.89 -23.81
C THR A 68 12.55 -29.17 -25.15
N GLU A 69 12.61 -27.85 -25.12
CA GLU A 69 12.54 -26.99 -26.30
C GLU A 69 13.78 -26.12 -26.42
N SER A 70 14.27 -25.95 -27.65
CA SER A 70 15.36 -25.02 -27.94
C SER A 70 14.78 -23.67 -28.38
N TRP A 71 15.15 -22.59 -27.71
CA TRP A 71 14.70 -21.24 -28.00
C TRP A 71 15.89 -20.35 -28.34
N ARG A 72 15.80 -19.55 -29.41
CA ARG A 72 16.82 -18.52 -29.72
C ARG A 72 16.18 -17.20 -30.15
N TYR A 73 16.83 -16.09 -29.82
CA TYR A 73 16.48 -14.75 -30.27
C TYR A 73 17.67 -14.11 -30.99
N ALA A 74 17.99 -14.64 -32.17
CA ALA A 74 18.93 -14.05 -33.11
C ALA A 74 18.82 -14.79 -34.44
N GLU A 75 19.00 -14.06 -35.54
CA GLU A 75 19.18 -14.64 -36.88
C GLU A 75 20.65 -14.95 -37.12
N ASN A 76 21.53 -14.06 -36.63
CA ASN A 76 22.95 -14.12 -36.88
C ASN A 76 23.63 -15.16 -35.97
N LYS A 77 24.51 -15.94 -36.60
CA LYS A 77 25.32 -16.99 -36.03
C LYS A 77 26.79 -16.62 -36.17
N ILE A 78 27.50 -16.52 -35.06
CA ILE A 78 28.95 -16.33 -35.02
C ILE A 78 29.55 -17.63 -34.53
N THR A 79 30.40 -18.27 -35.34
CA THR A 79 31.17 -19.44 -34.91
C THR A 79 32.47 -18.97 -34.29
N GLY A 80 32.65 -19.25 -33.00
CA GLY A 80 33.89 -18.97 -32.28
C GLY A 80 35.04 -19.83 -32.77
N THR A 81 36.27 -19.42 -32.41
CA THR A 81 37.49 -20.18 -32.74
C THR A 81 37.55 -21.55 -32.06
N ASP A 82 36.77 -21.76 -31.00
CA ASP A 82 36.57 -23.02 -30.28
C ASP A 82 35.44 -23.89 -30.87
N GLY A 83 34.88 -23.49 -32.02
CA GLY A 83 33.76 -24.17 -32.67
C GLY A 83 32.40 -23.92 -32.01
N ARG A 84 32.33 -23.14 -30.93
CA ARG A 84 31.06 -22.82 -30.28
C ARG A 84 30.26 -21.82 -31.10
N THR A 85 28.96 -22.05 -31.16
CA THR A 85 28.04 -21.14 -31.81
C THR A 85 27.56 -20.07 -30.83
N ILE A 86 27.79 -18.81 -31.16
CA ILE A 86 27.30 -17.64 -30.45
C ILE A 86 26.19 -17.00 -31.29
N TRP A 87 25.00 -16.92 -30.71
CA TRP A 87 23.85 -16.25 -31.32
C TRP A 87 23.83 -14.80 -30.85
N SER A 88 23.77 -13.84 -31.78
CA SER A 88 23.81 -12.41 -31.44
C SER A 88 23.05 -11.55 -32.44
N PRO A 89 22.00 -10.80 -32.06
CA PRO A 89 21.30 -9.93 -32.99
C PRO A 89 22.21 -8.78 -33.48
N TYR A 90 22.11 -8.42 -34.76
CA TYR A 90 22.98 -7.43 -35.41
C TYR A 90 23.07 -6.07 -34.70
N ASN A 91 22.03 -5.64 -33.97
CA ASN A 91 21.95 -4.31 -33.36
C ASN A 91 21.55 -4.31 -31.87
N LEU A 92 21.61 -5.46 -31.18
CA LEU A 92 21.18 -5.51 -29.78
C LEU A 92 22.34 -5.22 -28.82
N ILE A 93 22.50 -3.94 -28.49
CA ILE A 93 23.45 -3.51 -27.45
C ILE A 93 22.71 -3.32 -26.12
N LEU A 94 22.95 -4.26 -25.20
CA LEU A 94 22.39 -4.24 -23.86
C LEU A 94 23.40 -3.61 -22.88
N ARG A 95 23.33 -2.29 -22.76
CA ARG A 95 24.04 -1.54 -21.70
C ARG A 95 23.34 -1.78 -20.36
N GLY A 96 23.94 -1.39 -19.24
CA GLY A 96 23.41 -1.63 -17.88
C GLY A 96 21.98 -1.14 -17.61
N THR A 97 21.40 -0.37 -18.53
CA THR A 97 19.97 -0.05 -18.59
C THR A 97 19.53 -0.01 -20.05
N ARG A 98 18.38 -0.62 -20.39
CA ARG A 98 17.77 -0.56 -21.72
C ARG A 98 16.28 -0.29 -21.61
N LEU A 99 15.79 0.67 -22.38
CA LEU A 99 14.35 0.87 -22.59
C LEU A 99 13.88 -0.06 -23.71
N LEU A 100 12.80 -0.80 -23.47
CA LEU A 100 12.18 -1.71 -24.42
C LEU A 100 10.78 -1.19 -24.74
N LEU A 101 10.50 -1.08 -26.04
CA LEU A 101 9.24 -0.61 -26.58
C LEU A 101 8.32 -1.79 -26.91
N ASP A 102 7.08 -1.49 -27.29
CA ASP A 102 6.14 -2.52 -27.75
C ASP A 102 6.66 -3.25 -29.02
N THR A 103 7.48 -2.58 -29.83
CA THR A 103 8.18 -3.19 -30.98
C THR A 103 9.20 -4.25 -30.57
N ASP A 104 9.67 -4.23 -29.32
CA ASP A 104 10.64 -5.21 -28.78
C ASP A 104 9.94 -6.41 -28.10
N ILE A 105 8.64 -6.61 -28.31
CA ILE A 105 7.83 -7.61 -27.59
C ILE A 105 8.35 -9.04 -27.70
N GLU A 106 8.93 -9.42 -28.85
CA GLU A 106 9.59 -10.73 -29.02
C GLU A 106 10.84 -10.88 -28.14
N LEU A 107 11.65 -9.82 -28.03
CA LEU A 107 12.80 -9.80 -27.15
C LEU A 107 12.36 -9.87 -25.69
N VAL A 108 11.28 -9.16 -25.32
CA VAL A 108 10.70 -9.22 -23.97
C VAL A 108 10.21 -10.63 -23.66
N TYR A 109 9.52 -11.29 -24.61
CA TYR A 109 9.10 -12.68 -24.46
C TYR A 109 10.30 -13.59 -24.19
N TRP A 110 11.32 -13.51 -25.04
CA TRP A 110 12.52 -14.34 -24.92
C TRP A 110 13.24 -14.11 -23.61
N LEU A 111 13.46 -12.85 -23.23
CA LEU A 111 14.09 -12.49 -21.96
C LEU A 111 13.27 -13.02 -20.78
N GLN A 112 11.96 -12.75 -20.77
CA GLN A 112 11.12 -13.11 -19.63
C GLN A 112 11.00 -14.62 -19.46
N TYR A 113 10.68 -15.35 -20.53
CA TYR A 113 10.24 -16.75 -20.43
C TYR A 113 11.29 -17.77 -20.91
N CYS A 114 12.18 -17.41 -21.82
CA CYS A 114 13.16 -18.34 -22.39
C CYS A 114 14.55 -18.19 -21.75
N CYS A 115 14.94 -16.97 -21.36
CA CYS A 115 16.28 -16.69 -20.89
C CYS A 115 16.53 -17.30 -19.49
N PRO A 116 17.59 -18.12 -19.33
CA PRO A 116 17.89 -18.81 -18.06
C PRO A 116 18.33 -17.85 -16.94
N PHE A 117 18.58 -16.58 -17.26
CA PHE A 117 19.02 -15.56 -16.31
C PHE A 117 17.87 -14.70 -15.76
N LEU A 118 16.62 -14.98 -16.16
CA LEU A 118 15.40 -14.30 -15.70
C LEU A 118 14.41 -15.32 -15.12
N GLU A 119 13.47 -15.88 -15.88
CA GLU A 119 12.70 -17.06 -15.46
C GLU A 119 13.18 -18.31 -16.19
N GLY A 120 13.30 -18.32 -17.52
CA GLY A 120 13.83 -19.50 -18.23
C GLY A 120 12.96 -20.76 -18.12
N GLY A 121 11.64 -20.58 -17.91
CA GLY A 121 10.66 -21.66 -17.78
C GLY A 121 10.83 -22.51 -16.52
N ASP A 122 10.50 -23.80 -16.61
CA ASP A 122 10.60 -24.74 -15.47
C ASP A 122 12.06 -25.04 -15.07
N ASN A 123 13.04 -24.56 -15.86
CA ASN A 123 14.46 -24.65 -15.53
C ASN A 123 14.90 -23.60 -14.50
N PHE A 124 14.02 -22.67 -14.07
CA PHE A 124 14.40 -21.62 -13.13
C PHE A 124 14.82 -22.19 -11.77
N ASN A 125 16.12 -22.16 -11.46
CA ASN A 125 16.66 -22.69 -10.21
C ASN A 125 16.54 -21.73 -9.02
N GLY A 126 15.81 -20.61 -9.14
CA GLY A 126 15.70 -19.58 -8.10
C GLY A 126 16.98 -18.74 -7.87
N LYS A 127 18.01 -18.86 -8.73
CA LYS A 127 19.22 -18.01 -8.62
C LYS A 127 18.89 -16.56 -8.94
N VAL A 128 19.59 -15.63 -8.27
CA VAL A 128 19.45 -14.17 -8.43
C VAL A 128 19.43 -13.79 -9.92
N SER A 129 18.31 -13.27 -10.41
CA SER A 129 18.15 -12.83 -11.80
C SER A 129 19.29 -11.88 -12.20
N LYS A 130 19.80 -12.00 -13.43
CA LYS A 130 20.88 -11.14 -13.93
C LYS A 130 20.39 -9.70 -14.14
N CYS A 131 19.12 -9.55 -14.45
CA CYS A 131 18.40 -8.30 -14.67
C CYS A 131 16.94 -8.46 -14.23
N ILE A 132 16.24 -7.34 -14.11
CA ILE A 132 14.80 -7.26 -13.86
C ILE A 132 14.16 -6.26 -14.81
N PHE A 133 12.86 -6.41 -15.05
CA PHE A 133 12.04 -5.42 -15.74
C PHE A 133 11.42 -4.47 -14.73
N GLU A 134 11.65 -3.18 -14.89
CA GLU A 134 10.97 -2.11 -14.14
C GLU A 134 9.77 -1.60 -14.93
N ASP A 135 8.59 -1.59 -14.28
CA ASP A 135 7.39 -0.92 -14.76
C ASP A 135 7.40 0.54 -14.32
N LEU A 136 8.20 1.35 -15.02
CA LEU A 136 8.33 2.77 -14.72
C LEU A 136 7.01 3.53 -14.82
N VAL A 137 6.13 3.11 -15.73
CA VAL A 137 4.85 3.79 -15.96
C VAL A 137 3.91 3.48 -14.80
N GLY A 138 3.80 2.21 -14.41
CA GLY A 138 3.01 1.80 -13.26
C GLY A 138 3.53 2.41 -11.95
N ASP A 139 4.84 2.41 -11.75
CA ASP A 139 5.44 2.98 -10.55
C ASP A 139 5.33 4.51 -10.50
N ALA A 140 5.54 5.19 -11.64
CA ALA A 140 5.30 6.63 -11.75
C ALA A 140 3.82 6.96 -11.50
N PHE A 141 2.89 6.17 -12.01
CA PHE A 141 1.45 6.38 -11.80
C PHE A 141 1.05 6.16 -10.33
N LYS A 142 1.55 5.09 -9.69
CA LYS A 142 1.34 4.86 -8.25
C LYS A 142 1.91 6.00 -7.41
N LYS A 143 3.11 6.48 -7.75
CA LYS A 143 3.73 7.61 -7.08
C LYS A 143 2.91 8.89 -7.28
N ALA A 144 2.52 9.20 -8.51
CA ALA A 144 1.70 10.36 -8.84
C ALA A 144 0.37 10.35 -8.06
N LYS A 145 -0.34 9.22 -8.05
CA LYS A 145 -1.57 9.07 -7.25
C LYS A 145 -1.36 9.27 -5.75
N LYS A 146 -0.24 8.79 -5.21
CA LYS A 146 0.09 8.98 -3.80
C LYS A 146 0.37 10.45 -3.48
N GLU A 147 1.11 11.14 -4.35
CA GLU A 147 1.40 12.57 -4.21
C GLU A 147 0.14 13.41 -4.38
N GLU A 148 -0.74 13.06 -5.32
CA GLU A 148 -2.06 13.67 -5.51
C GLU A 148 -2.90 13.59 -4.23
N ALA A 149 -3.06 12.37 -3.68
CA ALA A 149 -3.81 12.20 -2.43
C ALA A 149 -3.18 12.95 -1.24
N LEU A 150 -1.85 13.05 -1.17
CA LEU A 150 -1.16 13.83 -0.16
C LEU A 150 -1.38 15.34 -0.35
N ALA A 151 -1.39 15.81 -1.59
CA ALA A 151 -1.69 17.19 -1.93
C ALA A 151 -3.13 17.54 -1.54
N ASP A 152 -4.09 16.65 -1.79
CA ASP A 152 -5.49 16.81 -1.39
C ASP A 152 -5.62 16.93 0.12
N VAL A 153 -4.99 16.03 0.89
CA VAL A 153 -4.97 16.10 2.36
C VAL A 153 -4.40 17.44 2.83
N LYS A 154 -3.25 17.86 2.30
CA LYS A 154 -2.63 19.13 2.67
C LYS A 154 -3.50 20.32 2.30
N ALA A 155 -4.17 20.29 1.14
CA ALA A 155 -5.10 21.32 0.74
C ALA A 155 -6.28 21.40 1.71
N LEU A 156 -6.88 20.26 2.07
CA LEU A 156 -8.00 20.18 3.00
C LEU A 156 -7.63 20.66 4.42
N ILE A 157 -6.40 20.45 4.88
CA ILE A 157 -5.97 20.89 6.22
C ILE A 157 -5.50 22.35 6.23
N TYR A 158 -4.67 22.75 5.27
CA TYR A 158 -3.92 24.01 5.36
C TYR A 158 -4.41 25.12 4.44
N SER A 159 -5.05 24.80 3.30
CA SER A 159 -5.44 25.81 2.31
C SER A 159 -6.48 26.77 2.87
N THR A 160 -6.32 28.06 2.63
CA THR A 160 -7.35 29.06 2.96
C THR A 160 -8.49 29.10 1.93
N LYS A 161 -8.27 28.56 0.73
CA LYS A 161 -9.24 28.58 -0.39
C LYS A 161 -10.06 27.29 -0.50
N LEU A 162 -9.39 26.16 -0.33
CA LEU A 162 -9.97 24.81 -0.49
C LEU A 162 -9.99 24.01 0.81
N GLY A 163 -9.49 24.61 1.90
CA GLY A 163 -9.41 23.95 3.19
C GLY A 163 -10.79 23.71 3.78
N LEU A 164 -10.85 22.70 4.63
CA LEU A 164 -11.98 22.48 5.50
C LEU A 164 -12.08 23.65 6.47
N GLY A 165 -13.28 24.19 6.64
CA GLY A 165 -13.55 25.21 7.64
C GLY A 165 -13.18 24.74 9.05
N GLU A 166 -12.94 25.70 9.95
CA GLU A 166 -12.48 25.43 11.33
C GLU A 166 -13.38 24.41 12.05
N ASP A 167 -14.70 24.61 12.05
CA ASP A 167 -15.66 23.69 12.69
C ASP A 167 -15.53 22.25 12.18
N ARG A 168 -15.31 22.09 10.87
CA ARG A 168 -15.18 20.76 10.24
C ARG A 168 -13.85 20.13 10.59
N LEU A 169 -12.76 20.89 10.65
CA LEU A 169 -11.45 20.40 11.09
C LEU A 169 -11.48 19.99 12.57
N ARG A 170 -12.12 20.78 13.44
CA ARG A 170 -12.31 20.43 14.85
C ARG A 170 -13.13 19.15 15.00
N LYS A 171 -14.22 18.99 14.24
CA LYS A 171 -14.97 17.73 14.20
C LYS A 171 -14.11 16.54 13.77
N ILE A 172 -13.28 16.71 12.75
CA ILE A 172 -12.37 15.64 12.30
C ILE A 172 -11.34 15.31 13.39
N ALA A 173 -10.77 16.32 14.04
CA ALA A 173 -9.84 16.10 15.15
C ALA A 173 -10.50 15.32 16.30
N LYS A 174 -11.73 15.71 16.69
CA LYS A 174 -12.52 14.96 17.68
C LYS A 174 -12.82 13.54 17.23
N ALA A 175 -13.11 13.32 15.95
CA ALA A 175 -13.36 11.98 15.41
C ALA A 175 -12.11 11.09 15.36
N TYR A 176 -10.91 11.68 15.44
CA TYR A 176 -9.65 10.98 15.71
C TYR A 176 -9.37 10.79 17.20
N PHE A 177 -10.31 11.15 18.07
CA PHE A 177 -10.18 11.09 19.52
C PHE A 177 -8.99 11.90 20.07
N ILE A 178 -8.70 13.03 19.42
CA ILE A 178 -7.80 14.05 19.98
C ILE A 178 -8.57 14.74 21.11
N THR A 179 -7.95 14.85 22.29
CA THR A 179 -8.57 15.43 23.48
C THR A 179 -8.51 16.95 23.45
N ASP A 180 -9.44 17.60 24.16
CA ASP A 180 -9.46 19.04 24.43
C ASP A 180 -9.39 19.90 23.16
N VAL A 181 -9.95 19.39 22.04
CA VAL A 181 -9.85 20.04 20.72
C VAL A 181 -10.38 21.46 20.77
N ASP A 182 -11.41 21.74 21.54
CA ASP A 182 -12.03 23.07 21.63
C ASP A 182 -11.12 24.10 22.33
N GLU A 183 -10.17 23.65 23.15
CA GLU A 183 -9.18 24.51 23.81
C GLU A 183 -7.97 24.82 22.90
N LEU A 184 -7.78 24.02 21.83
CA LEU A 184 -6.68 24.19 20.90
C LEU A 184 -6.93 25.35 19.93
N SER A 185 -5.87 26.09 19.60
CA SER A 185 -5.89 27.02 18.48
C SER A 185 -6.00 26.28 17.14
N LEU A 186 -6.60 26.88 16.11
CA LEU A 186 -6.74 26.27 14.78
C LEU A 186 -5.40 25.73 14.21
N PRO A 187 -4.25 26.43 14.33
CA PRO A 187 -2.96 25.86 13.92
C PRO A 187 -2.57 24.58 14.67
N GLN A 188 -2.85 24.50 15.98
CA GLN A 188 -2.60 23.28 16.77
C GLN A 188 -3.51 22.14 16.32
N VAL A 189 -4.78 22.41 16.02
CA VAL A 189 -5.72 21.42 15.47
C VAL A 189 -5.20 20.85 14.14
N LYS A 190 -4.72 21.72 13.24
CA LYS A 190 -4.15 21.30 11.94
C LYS A 190 -2.95 20.37 12.12
N LEU A 191 -2.02 20.73 13.00
CA LEU A 191 -0.83 19.92 13.29
C LEU A 191 -1.19 18.58 13.96
N ALA A 192 -2.16 18.57 14.88
CA ALA A 192 -2.60 17.36 15.54
C ALA A 192 -3.22 16.36 14.55
N VAL A 193 -4.10 16.85 13.66
CA VAL A 193 -4.69 16.03 12.59
C VAL A 193 -3.62 15.49 11.65
N GLU A 194 -2.68 16.32 11.19
CA GLU A 194 -1.58 15.86 10.34
C GLU A 194 -0.70 14.81 11.03
N SER A 195 -0.43 14.96 12.34
CA SER A 195 0.34 14.00 13.12
C SER A 195 -0.33 12.62 13.16
N VAL A 196 -1.64 12.57 13.39
CA VAL A 196 -2.42 11.31 13.38
C VAL A 196 -2.35 10.63 12.02
N ILE A 197 -2.52 11.40 10.93
CA ILE A 197 -2.42 10.89 9.55
C ILE A 197 -1.04 10.28 9.29
N ASN A 198 0.03 10.95 9.73
CA ASN A 198 1.40 10.52 9.48
C ASN A 198 1.86 9.35 10.37
N THR A 199 1.18 9.12 11.50
CA THR A 199 1.44 7.98 12.39
C THR A 199 1.13 6.66 11.65
N ASP A 200 0.03 6.61 10.89
CA ASP A 200 -0.30 5.50 10.01
C ASP A 200 0.26 5.72 8.60
N LYS A 201 1.55 5.36 8.42
CA LYS A 201 2.27 5.52 7.14
C LYS A 201 1.65 4.79 5.95
N ARG A 202 0.78 3.80 6.17
CA ARG A 202 0.18 2.98 5.12
C ARG A 202 -1.21 3.48 4.75
N GLU A 203 -2.07 3.71 5.75
CA GLU A 203 -3.49 3.97 5.52
C GLU A 203 -3.96 5.34 5.97
N GLY A 204 -3.14 6.12 6.68
CA GLY A 204 -3.55 7.39 7.29
C GLY A 204 -4.19 8.38 6.30
N ILE A 205 -3.57 8.55 5.12
CA ILE A 205 -4.12 9.40 4.04
C ILE A 205 -5.52 8.90 3.62
N SER A 206 -5.65 7.60 3.37
CA SER A 206 -6.91 7.01 2.91
C SER A 206 -8.00 7.05 3.98
N LYS A 207 -7.64 6.86 5.25
CA LYS A 207 -8.56 6.95 6.40
C LYS A 207 -9.08 8.38 6.57
N PHE A 208 -8.20 9.38 6.42
CA PHE A 208 -8.60 10.78 6.46
C PHE A 208 -9.60 11.13 5.37
N LEU A 209 -9.28 10.82 4.11
CA LEU A 209 -10.17 11.14 2.98
C LEU A 209 -11.54 10.47 3.14
N LYS A 210 -11.56 9.19 3.55
CA LYS A 210 -12.82 8.48 3.86
C LYS A 210 -13.60 9.15 4.99
N LEU A 211 -12.93 9.59 6.06
CA LEU A 211 -13.58 10.23 7.20
C LEU A 211 -14.16 11.60 6.85
N VAL A 212 -13.47 12.37 6.00
CA VAL A 212 -13.96 13.65 5.48
C VAL A 212 -15.31 13.47 4.76
N ASP A 213 -15.46 12.38 4.01
CA ASP A 213 -16.68 12.07 3.25
C ASP A 213 -17.77 11.38 4.10
N ALA A 214 -17.38 10.65 5.14
CA ALA A 214 -18.28 9.87 5.99
C ALA A 214 -18.98 10.72 7.08
N LYS A 215 -19.90 11.60 6.66
CA LYS A 215 -20.59 12.57 7.54
C LYS A 215 -21.18 11.95 8.82
N GLN A 216 -21.88 10.82 8.72
CA GLN A 216 -22.49 10.17 9.88
C GLN A 216 -21.45 9.61 10.86
N ALA A 217 -20.41 8.95 10.35
CA ALA A 217 -19.32 8.42 11.19
C ALA A 217 -18.57 9.55 11.90
N LEU A 218 -18.34 10.66 11.17
CA LEU A 218 -17.72 11.87 11.71
C LEU A 218 -18.53 12.45 12.88
N ASP A 219 -19.85 12.62 12.70
CA ASP A 219 -20.71 13.19 13.73
C ASP A 219 -20.76 12.30 14.98
N VAL A 220 -20.91 10.98 14.81
CA VAL A 220 -20.94 10.03 15.93
C VAL A 220 -19.63 10.04 16.71
N ARG A 221 -18.49 9.94 16.02
CA ARG A 221 -17.18 9.92 16.68
C ARG A 221 -16.89 11.23 17.40
N ALA A 222 -17.25 12.36 16.78
CA ALA A 222 -17.11 13.67 17.42
C ALA A 222 -17.96 13.79 18.70
N SER A 223 -19.20 13.29 18.69
CA SER A 223 -20.05 13.25 19.89
C SER A 223 -19.48 12.33 20.99
N LEU A 224 -18.92 11.18 20.61
CA LEU A 224 -18.26 10.29 21.58
C LEU A 224 -17.05 10.96 22.22
N GLN A 225 -16.20 11.62 21.44
CA GLN A 225 -15.05 12.34 22.01
C GLN A 225 -15.51 13.50 22.90
N GLN A 226 -16.55 14.24 22.51
CA GLN A 226 -17.13 15.28 23.36
C GLN A 226 -17.60 14.70 24.72
N ALA A 227 -18.22 13.53 24.72
CA ALA A 227 -18.63 12.87 25.96
C ALA A 227 -17.43 12.44 26.83
N VAL A 228 -16.29 12.13 26.21
CA VAL A 228 -15.02 11.87 26.93
C VAL A 228 -14.46 13.16 27.52
N ASP A 229 -14.39 14.24 26.73
CA ASP A 229 -13.86 15.55 27.15
C ASP A 229 -14.71 16.13 28.31
N GLU A 230 -16.04 16.03 28.22
CA GLU A 230 -16.98 16.45 29.27
C GLU A 230 -17.02 15.51 30.48
N LYS A 231 -16.19 14.44 30.48
CA LYS A 231 -16.11 13.42 31.53
C LYS A 231 -17.46 12.75 31.83
N ILE A 232 -18.29 12.57 30.81
CA ILE A 232 -19.53 11.79 30.89
C ILE A 232 -19.19 10.29 30.88
N ILE A 233 -18.21 9.91 30.07
CA ILE A 233 -17.67 8.55 29.97
C ILE A 233 -16.15 8.57 30.13
N ILE A 234 -15.60 7.49 30.67
CA ILE A 234 -14.16 7.34 30.89
C ILE A 234 -13.69 5.93 30.56
N TYR A 235 -12.51 5.81 29.98
CA TYR A 235 -11.83 4.53 29.80
C TYR A 235 -10.88 4.27 30.97
N THR A 236 -11.08 3.14 31.66
CA THR A 236 -10.23 2.71 32.77
C THR A 236 -9.19 1.71 32.26
N VAL A 237 -7.96 2.16 32.00
CA VAL A 237 -6.87 1.33 31.45
C VAL A 237 -6.62 0.04 32.24
N PRO A 238 -6.55 0.03 33.58
CA PRO A 238 -6.29 -1.19 34.35
C PRO A 238 -7.35 -2.28 34.17
N LYS A 239 -8.61 -1.89 34.00
CA LYS A 239 -9.75 -2.80 33.83
C LYS A 239 -10.12 -3.02 32.36
N LYS A 240 -9.52 -2.24 31.45
CA LYS A 240 -9.86 -2.18 30.02
C LYS A 240 -11.36 -1.99 29.78
N THR A 241 -11.99 -1.15 30.59
CA THR A 241 -13.44 -0.98 30.57
C THR A 241 -13.81 0.48 30.35
N TRP A 242 -14.78 0.71 29.48
CA TRP A 242 -15.50 1.97 29.41
C TRP A 242 -16.59 2.01 30.48
N ALA A 243 -16.70 3.16 31.14
CA ALA A 243 -17.66 3.36 32.21
C ALA A 243 -18.30 4.75 32.12
N TRP A 244 -19.55 4.84 32.56
CA TRP A 244 -20.21 6.10 32.86
C TRP A 244 -19.60 6.71 34.12
N VAL A 245 -19.36 8.01 34.10
CA VAL A 245 -18.94 8.76 35.27
C VAL A 245 -20.18 9.24 36.00
N THR A 246 -20.44 8.73 37.20
CA THR A 246 -21.57 9.16 38.04
C THR A 246 -21.09 10.08 39.17
N GLU A 247 -22.00 10.92 39.68
CA GLU A 247 -21.80 11.85 40.82
C GLU A 247 -20.40 12.49 40.88
N HIS A 248 -20.09 13.38 39.94
CA HIS A 248 -18.84 14.14 39.91
C HIS A 248 -17.55 13.27 40.06
N GLY A 249 -17.56 12.05 39.51
CA GLY A 249 -16.38 11.16 39.50
C GLY A 249 -16.21 10.28 40.74
N LYS A 250 -17.23 10.18 41.62
CA LYS A 250 -17.17 9.34 42.82
C LYS A 250 -17.43 7.86 42.55
N LYS A 251 -18.23 7.53 41.54
CA LYS A 251 -18.55 6.14 41.16
C LYS A 251 -18.57 6.02 39.64
N ASN A 252 -17.98 4.93 39.13
CA ASN A 252 -17.96 4.63 37.70
C ASN A 252 -18.81 3.38 37.45
N LEU A 253 -19.75 3.45 36.51
CA LEU A 253 -20.60 2.31 36.13
C LEU A 253 -20.12 1.74 34.79
N PRO A 254 -19.47 0.55 34.79
CA PRO A 254 -18.98 -0.07 33.57
C PRO A 254 -20.11 -0.40 32.59
N PHE A 255 -19.86 -0.25 31.28
CA PHE A 255 -20.82 -0.61 30.24
C PHE A 255 -20.22 -1.38 29.05
N ALA A 256 -18.90 -1.36 28.87
CA ALA A 256 -18.23 -2.12 27.83
C ALA A 256 -16.81 -2.53 28.23
N GLU A 257 -16.50 -3.82 28.20
CA GLU A 257 -15.15 -4.37 28.39
C GLU A 257 -14.45 -4.59 27.04
N ILE A 258 -13.17 -4.20 26.96
CA ILE A 258 -12.39 -4.22 25.73
C ILE A 258 -11.38 -5.37 25.79
N GLY A 259 -11.49 -6.30 24.84
CA GLY A 259 -10.53 -7.37 24.64
C GLY A 259 -9.10 -6.84 24.43
N ALA A 260 -8.11 -7.61 24.88
CA ALA A 260 -6.73 -7.13 25.06
C ALA A 260 -6.02 -6.55 23.83
N SER A 261 -6.51 -6.82 22.60
CA SER A 261 -5.93 -6.40 21.33
C SER A 261 -6.76 -5.37 20.55
N LYS A 262 -7.94 -4.96 21.07
CA LYS A 262 -8.81 -4.00 20.38
C LYS A 262 -8.47 -2.57 20.78
N ASP A 263 -8.49 -1.66 19.80
CA ASP A 263 -8.41 -0.22 20.06
C ASP A 263 -9.67 0.21 20.86
N PRO A 264 -9.50 0.89 22.01
CA PRO A 264 -10.62 1.20 22.90
C PRO A 264 -11.63 2.16 22.26
N TYR A 265 -11.19 3.06 21.38
CA TYR A 265 -12.06 4.03 20.74
C TYR A 265 -12.82 3.45 19.54
N GLU A 266 -12.17 2.58 18.76
CA GLU A 266 -12.87 1.80 17.72
C GLU A 266 -13.92 0.86 18.34
N ALA A 267 -13.61 0.26 19.50
CA ALA A 267 -14.58 -0.57 20.21
C ALA A 267 -15.76 0.26 20.77
N LEU A 268 -15.49 1.46 21.30
CA LEU A 268 -16.54 2.39 21.74
C LEU A 268 -17.46 2.81 20.58
N TYR A 269 -16.87 3.12 19.42
CA TYR A 269 -17.63 3.45 18.21
C TYR A 269 -18.50 2.28 17.74
N ALA A 270 -17.96 1.06 17.73
CA ALA A 270 -18.72 -0.14 17.40
C ALA A 270 -19.87 -0.39 18.40
N TYR A 271 -19.62 -0.19 19.71
CA TYR A 271 -20.64 -0.30 20.74
C TYR A 271 -21.79 0.70 20.53
N TYR A 272 -21.46 1.95 20.18
CA TYR A 272 -22.46 2.97 19.86
C TYR A 272 -23.36 2.56 18.68
N LEU A 273 -22.78 2.00 17.62
CA LEU A 273 -23.54 1.53 16.46
C LEU A 273 -24.40 0.29 16.76
N GLY A 274 -23.93 -0.59 17.64
CA GLY A 274 -24.63 -1.81 18.03
C GLY A 274 -25.73 -1.60 19.07
N ASN A 275 -25.65 -0.54 19.88
CA ASN A 275 -26.56 -0.29 21.00
C ASN A 275 -27.33 1.03 20.84
N ARG A 276 -28.54 0.95 20.29
CA ARG A 276 -29.44 2.12 20.11
C ARG A 276 -29.77 2.83 21.42
N LYS A 277 -29.89 2.08 22.52
CA LYS A 277 -30.20 2.67 23.82
C LYS A 277 -29.02 3.55 24.25
N PHE A 278 -27.80 3.01 24.24
CA PHE A 278 -26.59 3.77 24.54
C PHE A 278 -26.44 5.02 23.66
N ALA A 279 -26.76 4.93 22.37
CA ALA A 279 -26.73 6.09 21.47
C ALA A 279 -27.69 7.22 21.90
N GLN A 280 -28.89 6.87 22.37
CA GLN A 280 -29.87 7.82 22.92
C GLN A 280 -29.38 8.42 24.25
N GLU A 281 -28.79 7.60 25.11
CA GLU A 281 -28.27 8.00 26.42
C GLU A 281 -27.13 9.02 26.27
N ILE A 282 -26.17 8.78 25.37
CA ILE A 282 -25.10 9.74 25.05
C ILE A 282 -25.69 11.05 24.52
N ALA A 283 -26.67 10.98 23.61
CA ALA A 283 -27.29 12.18 23.05
C ALA A 283 -28.09 12.99 24.09
N ALA A 284 -28.68 12.34 25.08
CA ALA A 284 -29.38 12.99 26.20
C ALA A 284 -28.37 13.62 27.18
N ALA A 285 -27.31 12.88 27.54
CA ALA A 285 -26.28 13.33 28.46
C ALA A 285 -25.55 14.59 27.94
N LEU A 286 -25.18 14.62 26.65
CA LEU A 286 -24.58 15.79 26.00
C LEU A 286 -25.51 17.02 25.94
N LYS A 287 -26.82 16.84 26.15
CA LYS A 287 -27.79 17.94 26.26
C LYS A 287 -28.03 18.39 27.70
N GLY A 288 -27.30 17.82 28.67
CA GLY A 288 -27.48 18.09 30.09
C GLY A 288 -28.76 17.52 30.70
N GLN A 289 -29.41 16.58 30.01
CA GLN A 289 -30.59 15.89 30.55
C GLN A 289 -30.14 14.87 31.59
N SER A 290 -30.80 14.85 32.76
CA SER A 290 -30.50 13.84 33.79
C SER A 290 -30.77 12.46 33.22
N PHE A 291 -29.71 11.69 33.00
CA PHE A 291 -29.81 10.31 32.59
C PHE A 291 -29.32 9.44 33.75
N VAL A 292 -30.19 8.55 34.23
CA VAL A 292 -29.80 7.50 35.17
C VAL A 292 -29.50 6.26 34.34
N PRO A 293 -28.24 5.80 34.27
CA PRO A 293 -27.92 4.52 33.66
C PRO A 293 -28.76 3.46 34.34
N ALA A 294 -29.60 2.75 33.58
CA ALA A 294 -30.38 1.66 34.13
C ALA A 294 -29.41 0.64 34.73
N GLU A 295 -29.48 0.40 36.05
CA GLU A 295 -28.75 -0.70 36.68
C GLU A 295 -29.23 -2.01 36.03
N GLY A 296 -28.33 -2.69 35.32
CA GLY A 296 -28.57 -4.05 34.80
C GLY A 296 -29.17 -4.13 33.40
N ALA A 297 -28.49 -3.62 32.37
CA ALA A 297 -28.67 -4.15 31.02
C ALA A 297 -27.70 -5.34 30.84
N GLU A 298 -28.24 -6.53 30.57
CA GLU A 298 -27.49 -7.75 30.30
C GLU A 298 -26.33 -7.51 29.33
N GLU A 299 -25.16 -8.06 29.68
CA GLU A 299 -23.91 -7.94 28.94
C GLU A 299 -24.07 -8.46 27.50
N PRO A 300 -23.92 -7.62 26.46
CA PRO A 300 -23.63 -8.14 25.14
C PRO A 300 -22.16 -8.50 25.12
N VAL A 301 -21.86 -9.79 25.31
CA VAL A 301 -20.55 -10.36 25.00
C VAL A 301 -20.29 -10.11 23.50
N LEU A 302 -19.39 -9.17 23.20
CA LEU A 302 -18.94 -8.90 21.83
C LEU A 302 -17.95 -9.99 21.38
N ASP A 303 -18.47 -11.19 21.09
CA ASP A 303 -17.72 -12.23 20.38
C ASP A 303 -18.60 -13.04 19.43
N ALA A 304 -18.48 -12.75 18.13
CA ALA A 304 -18.48 -13.75 17.06
C ALA A 304 -18.05 -13.09 15.73
N THR A 305 -16.91 -13.56 15.24
CA THR A 305 -16.32 -13.45 13.90
C THR A 305 -17.30 -13.40 12.73
N PRO A 306 -16.99 -12.68 11.63
CA PRO A 306 -17.61 -12.95 10.33
C PRO A 306 -16.90 -14.12 9.64
N GLU A 307 -17.68 -15.13 9.24
CA GLU A 307 -17.40 -15.98 8.08
C GLU A 307 -17.45 -15.16 6.78
#